data_AF-A0A540V731-F1
#
_entry.id   AF-A0A540V731-F1
#
_cell.length_a   1.000
_cell.length_b   1.000
_cell.length_c   1.000
_cell.angle_alpha   90.00
_cell.angle_beta   90.00
_cell.angle_gamma   90.00
#
_symmetry.space_group_name_H-M   'P 1'
#
loop_
_entity.id
_entity.type
_entity.pdbx_description
1 polymer ?
#
loop_
_entity_poly.entity_id
_entity_poly.type
_entity_poly.pdbx_seq_one_letter_code
_entity_poly.pdbx_strand_id
1 'polypeptide(L)'
;MRLSTTPSLDRFDAVPAASYRPGHGAVRAWLYLLAVLVVAMVAVGGATRLTGSGLSITEWRPVTGVVPPLSAADWAVEFDKYRDTPQYRILNQGIGLDGFKTLYWWEWGHRLLGRIVGLLFFLPFAWFWIRGMLGRRLLLGLLGLGL
;
A
#
# COMPACT_ATOMS: atom_id res chain seq x y z
N MET A 1 73.65 -21.03 -18.73
CA MET A 1 72.40 -21.80 -18.64
C MET A 1 71.35 -20.89 -17.99
N ARG A 2 70.49 -20.23 -18.77
CA ARG A 2 69.47 -19.28 -18.26
C ARG A 2 68.21 -20.06 -17.89
N LEU A 3 67.74 -19.88 -16.65
CA LEU A 3 66.46 -20.41 -16.19
C LEU A 3 65.33 -19.63 -16.87
N SER A 4 64.49 -20.34 -17.61
CA SER A 4 63.24 -19.84 -18.19
C SER A 4 62.17 -19.75 -17.10
N THR A 5 61.84 -18.54 -16.66
CA THR A 5 60.67 -18.27 -15.85
C THR A 5 59.42 -18.25 -16.75
N THR A 6 58.64 -19.32 -16.71
CA THR A 6 57.27 -19.34 -17.22
C THR A 6 56.40 -18.42 -16.35
N PRO A 7 55.64 -17.47 -16.92
CA PRO A 7 54.61 -16.76 -16.16
C PRO A 7 53.47 -17.73 -15.86
N SER A 8 53.15 -17.96 -14.59
CA SER A 8 51.97 -18.75 -14.19
C SER A 8 50.70 -17.95 -14.50
N LEU A 9 49.86 -18.49 -15.39
CA LEU A 9 48.56 -17.92 -15.80
C LEU A 9 47.44 -18.23 -14.79
N ASP A 10 47.76 -18.30 -13.50
CA ASP A 10 46.79 -18.67 -12.44
C ASP A 10 46.13 -17.45 -11.79
N ARG A 11 46.38 -16.24 -12.29
CA ARG A 11 45.72 -15.01 -11.82
C ARG A 11 44.54 -14.64 -12.71
N PHE A 12 43.62 -15.56 -12.89
CA PHE A 12 42.22 -15.15 -13.04
C PHE A 12 41.73 -14.87 -11.63
N ASP A 13 41.97 -13.64 -11.17
CA ASP A 13 41.38 -13.12 -9.95
C ASP A 13 39.89 -13.44 -9.99
N ALA A 14 39.47 -14.36 -9.13
CA ALA A 14 38.08 -14.72 -9.00
C ALA A 14 37.32 -13.42 -8.72
N VAL A 15 36.52 -12.97 -9.69
CA VAL A 15 35.55 -11.88 -9.47
C VAL A 15 34.80 -12.32 -8.23
N PRO A 16 34.89 -11.60 -7.09
CA PRO A 16 34.24 -12.03 -5.87
C PRO A 16 32.76 -12.15 -6.20
N ALA A 17 32.27 -13.39 -6.26
CA ALA A 17 30.87 -13.68 -6.52
C ALA A 17 30.10 -12.81 -5.53
N ALA A 18 29.34 -11.83 -6.05
CA ALA A 18 28.63 -10.87 -5.23
C ALA A 18 27.87 -11.66 -4.16
N SER A 19 28.34 -11.56 -2.91
CA SER A 19 27.87 -12.43 -1.84
C SER A 19 26.37 -12.17 -1.67
N TYR A 20 25.55 -13.13 -2.11
CA TYR A 20 24.12 -13.06 -1.91
C TYR A 20 23.87 -13.12 -0.41
N ARG A 21 23.71 -11.95 0.22
CA ARG A 21 23.31 -11.86 1.62
C ARG A 21 21.84 -12.31 1.69
N PRO A 22 21.53 -13.41 2.39
CA PRO A 22 20.16 -13.86 2.55
C PRO A 22 19.37 -12.73 3.21
N GLY A 23 18.50 -12.07 2.44
CA GLY A 23 17.71 -10.93 2.91
C GLY A 23 17.50 -9.80 1.90
N HIS A 24 18.44 -9.58 0.97
CA HIS A 24 18.30 -8.51 -0.02
C HIS A 24 17.16 -8.76 -1.02
N GLY A 25 16.94 -10.02 -1.43
CA GLY A 25 15.85 -10.39 -2.34
C GLY A 25 14.45 -10.16 -1.74
N ALA A 26 14.25 -10.55 -0.47
CA ALA A 26 12.99 -10.39 0.23
C ALA A 26 12.64 -8.91 0.47
N VAL A 27 13.63 -8.10 0.90
CA VAL A 27 13.43 -6.65 1.08
C VAL A 27 13.10 -5.98 -0.27
N ARG A 28 13.76 -6.36 -1.37
CA ARG A 28 13.46 -5.83 -2.70
C ARG A 28 12.04 -6.17 -3.16
N ALA A 29 11.64 -7.44 -3.06
CA ALA A 29 10.29 -7.87 -3.41
C ALA A 29 9.23 -7.13 -2.59
N TRP A 30 9.48 -6.96 -1.28
CA TRP A 30 8.61 -6.18 -0.40
C TRP A 30 8.49 -4.71 -0.84
N LEU A 31 9.60 -4.05 -1.17
CA LEU A 31 9.58 -2.66 -1.65
C LEU A 31 8.86 -2.52 -3.00
N TYR A 32 9.02 -3.47 -3.93
CA TYR A 32 8.26 -3.47 -5.19
C TYR A 32 6.76 -3.68 -4.97
N LEU A 33 6.38 -4.58 -4.05
CA LEU A 33 5.00 -4.76 -3.65
C LEU A 33 4.41 -3.44 -3.11
N LEU A 34 5.12 -2.76 -2.21
CA LEU A 34 4.69 -1.47 -1.69
C LEU A 34 4.57 -0.41 -2.79
N ALA A 35 5.51 -0.34 -3.74
CA ALA A 35 5.43 0.58 -4.85
C ALA A 35 4.17 0.36 -5.72
N VAL A 36 3.85 -0.90 -6.04
CA VAL A 36 2.62 -1.26 -6.77
C VAL A 36 1.38 -0.86 -5.97
N LEU A 37 1.37 -1.12 -4.66
CA LEU A 37 0.25 -0.74 -3.78
C LEU A 37 0.05 0.77 -3.70
N VAL A 38 1.14 1.56 -3.69
CA VAL A 38 1.07 3.03 -3.74
C VAL A 38 0.47 3.51 -5.06
N VAL A 39 0.89 2.94 -6.20
CA VAL A 39 0.28 3.26 -7.51
C VAL A 39 -1.21 2.93 -7.51
N ALA A 40 -1.60 1.76 -6.98
CA ALA A 40 -3.00 1.38 -6.85
C ALA A 40 -3.77 2.37 -5.94
N MET A 41 -3.18 2.80 -4.83
CA MET A 41 -3.78 3.76 -3.90
C MET A 41 -4.05 5.11 -4.56
N VAL A 42 -3.10 5.61 -5.37
CA VAL A 42 -3.26 6.84 -6.14
C VAL A 42 -4.36 6.68 -7.19
N ALA A 43 -4.38 5.56 -7.93
CA ALA A 43 -5.40 5.31 -8.95
C ALA A 43 -6.83 5.20 -8.36
N VAL A 44 -7.00 4.40 -7.31
CA VAL A 44 -8.30 4.20 -6.64
C VAL A 44 -8.76 5.48 -5.93
N GLY A 45 -7.82 6.21 -5.30
CA GLY A 45 -8.12 7.51 -4.68
C GLY A 45 -8.51 8.57 -5.71
N GLY A 46 -7.81 8.60 -6.85
CA GLY A 46 -8.16 9.43 -8.00
C GLY A 46 -9.57 9.12 -8.52
N ALA A 47 -9.89 7.83 -8.70
CA ALA A 47 -11.22 7.39 -9.10
C ALA A 47 -12.29 7.85 -8.09
N THR A 48 -12.07 7.64 -6.79
CA THR A 48 -12.95 8.07 -5.69
C THR A 48 -13.23 9.57 -5.74
N ARG A 49 -12.23 10.38 -6.11
CA ARG A 49 -12.41 11.83 -6.27
C ARG A 49 -13.20 12.17 -7.52
N LEU A 50 -12.89 11.54 -8.65
CA LEU A 50 -13.52 11.82 -9.95
C LEU A 50 -14.97 11.33 -10.01
N THR A 51 -15.32 10.24 -9.32
CA THR A 51 -16.71 9.75 -9.21
C THR A 51 -17.52 10.51 -8.18
N GLY A 52 -16.91 11.43 -7.43
CA GLY A 52 -17.59 12.16 -6.37
C GLY A 52 -17.98 11.28 -5.19
N SER A 53 -17.26 10.19 -4.91
CA SER A 53 -17.58 9.31 -3.79
C SER A 53 -16.91 9.73 -2.47
N GLY A 54 -16.04 10.72 -2.45
CA GLY A 54 -15.21 11.06 -1.28
C GLY A 54 -15.92 11.51 0.01
N LEU A 55 -17.25 11.66 0.02
CA LEU A 55 -18.05 11.94 1.23
C LEU A 55 -19.23 10.95 1.39
N SER A 56 -19.15 9.77 0.76
CA SER A 56 -20.16 8.71 0.87
C SER A 56 -20.13 7.97 2.22
N ILE A 57 -19.03 8.02 2.95
CA ILE A 57 -18.86 7.41 4.29
C ILE A 57 -18.48 8.51 5.28
N THR A 58 -19.45 9.00 6.04
CA THR A 58 -19.26 10.15 6.95
C THR A 58 -18.58 9.76 8.27
N GLU A 59 -18.72 8.51 8.69
CA GLU A 59 -18.12 8.03 9.94
C GLU A 59 -16.69 7.53 9.76
N TRP A 60 -15.85 7.82 10.76
CA TRP A 60 -14.53 7.23 10.88
C TRP A 60 -14.58 6.00 11.78
N ARG A 61 -14.46 4.82 11.17
CA ARG A 61 -14.43 3.52 11.85
C ARG A 61 -13.11 2.81 11.60
N PRO A 62 -12.11 2.93 12.48
CA PRO A 62 -10.76 2.42 12.22
C PRO A 62 -10.72 0.91 12.07
N VAL A 63 -11.37 0.22 13.02
CA VAL A 63 -11.39 -1.24 13.13
C VAL A 63 -12.62 -1.82 12.43
N THR A 64 -13.82 -1.36 12.80
CA THR A 64 -15.09 -1.92 12.27
C THR A 64 -15.41 -1.49 10.85
N GLY A 65 -14.75 -0.46 10.31
CA GLY A 65 -14.97 0.03 8.94
C GLY A 65 -14.39 -0.86 7.84
N VAL A 66 -13.78 -2.00 8.18
CA VAL A 66 -13.39 -3.04 7.22
C VAL A 66 -14.61 -3.77 6.68
N VAL A 67 -15.66 -3.94 7.49
CA VAL A 67 -16.88 -4.66 7.10
C VAL A 67 -17.88 -3.65 6.53
N PRO A 68 -18.29 -3.78 5.25
CA PRO A 68 -19.32 -2.92 4.67
C PRO A 68 -20.71 -3.29 5.23
N PRO A 69 -21.75 -2.48 5.00
CA PRO A 69 -23.12 -2.81 5.40
C PRO A 69 -23.56 -4.14 4.80
N LEU A 70 -24.04 -5.05 5.64
CA LEU A 70 -24.39 -6.42 5.23
C LEU A 70 -25.89 -6.62 5.08
N SER A 71 -26.71 -5.83 5.77
CA SER A 71 -28.17 -5.90 5.70
C SER A 71 -28.78 -4.70 4.96
N ALA A 72 -30.01 -4.87 4.46
CA ALA A 72 -30.77 -3.77 3.85
C ALA A 72 -31.01 -2.61 4.84
N ALA A 73 -31.19 -2.92 6.13
CA ALA A 73 -31.37 -1.91 7.18
C ALA A 73 -30.08 -1.08 7.37
N ASP A 74 -28.92 -1.73 7.41
CA ASP A 74 -27.63 -1.02 7.53
C ASP A 74 -27.37 -0.11 6.32
N TRP A 75 -27.71 -0.58 5.12
CA TRP A 75 -27.62 0.22 3.90
C TRP A 75 -28.53 1.45 3.94
N ALA A 76 -29.74 1.32 4.48
CA ALA A 76 -30.65 2.46 4.65
C ALA A 76 -30.08 3.50 5.63
N VAL A 77 -29.52 3.05 6.76
CA VAL A 77 -28.88 3.93 7.75
C VAL A 77 -27.71 4.72 7.16
N GLU A 78 -26.82 4.06 6.41
CA GLU A 78 -25.70 4.75 5.76
C GLU A 78 -26.16 5.70 4.66
N PHE A 79 -27.19 5.32 3.90
CA PHE A 79 -27.77 6.20 2.89
C PHE A 79 -28.43 7.43 3.51
N ASP A 80 -29.11 7.29 4.65
CA ASP A 80 -29.71 8.42 5.37
C ASP A 80 -28.64 9.41 5.81
N LYS A 81 -27.52 8.93 6.36
CA LYS A 81 -26.36 9.78 6.68
C LYS A 81 -25.83 10.49 5.44
N TYR A 82 -25.78 9.79 4.30
CA TYR A 82 -25.34 10.39 3.05
C TYR A 82 -26.27 11.50 2.56
N ARG A 83 -27.60 11.33 2.69
CA ARG A 83 -28.60 12.34 2.32
C ARG A 83 -28.46 13.64 3.12
N ASP A 84 -27.94 13.54 4.34
CA ASP A 84 -27.66 14.70 5.18
C ASP A 84 -26.41 15.49 4.77
N THR A 85 -25.57 14.93 3.89
CA THR A 85 -24.36 15.62 3.45
C THR A 85 -24.66 16.74 2.45
N PRO A 86 -23.84 17.82 2.44
CA PRO A 86 -23.90 18.83 1.37
C PRO A 86 -23.68 18.23 -0.03
N GLN A 87 -22.89 17.14 -0.13
CA GLN A 87 -22.60 16.50 -1.41
C GLN A 87 -23.86 15.91 -2.05
N TYR A 88 -24.68 15.22 -1.27
CA TYR A 88 -25.99 14.75 -1.74
C TYR A 88 -26.86 15.93 -2.16
N ARG A 89 -26.93 16.99 -1.36
CA ARG A 89 -27.77 18.16 -1.62
C ARG A 89 -27.32 19.00 -2.81
N ILE A 90 -26.05 18.97 -3.23
CA ILE A 90 -25.55 19.84 -4.31
C ILE A 90 -25.32 19.07 -5.60
N LEU A 91 -24.81 17.83 -5.51
CA LEU A 91 -24.33 17.09 -6.68
C LEU A 91 -25.15 15.82 -6.98
N ASN A 92 -25.67 15.16 -5.95
CA ASN A 92 -26.27 13.82 -6.09
C ASN A 92 -27.74 13.77 -5.63
N GLN A 93 -28.47 14.88 -5.76
CA GLN A 93 -29.87 14.93 -5.35
C GLN A 93 -30.69 13.91 -6.15
N GLY A 94 -31.50 13.10 -5.45
CA GLY A 94 -32.35 12.10 -6.09
C GLY A 94 -31.62 10.83 -6.52
N ILE A 95 -30.33 10.67 -6.21
CA ILE A 95 -29.65 9.38 -6.40
C ILE A 95 -30.35 8.31 -5.55
N GLY A 96 -30.72 7.19 -6.15
CA GLY A 96 -31.30 6.05 -5.44
C GLY A 96 -30.25 5.28 -4.63
N LEU A 97 -30.72 4.30 -3.85
CA LEU A 97 -29.86 3.45 -3.00
C LEU A 97 -28.74 2.74 -3.80
N ASP A 98 -29.02 2.29 -5.02
CA ASP A 98 -28.03 1.59 -5.84
C ASP A 98 -26.92 2.52 -6.37
N GLY A 99 -27.28 3.76 -6.69
CA GLY A 99 -26.30 4.79 -7.02
C GLY A 99 -25.43 5.14 -5.82
N PHE A 100 -26.04 5.26 -4.63
CA PHE A 100 -25.30 5.44 -3.38
C PHE A 100 -24.34 4.28 -3.10
N LYS A 101 -24.77 3.02 -3.26
CA LYS A 101 -23.89 1.85 -3.10
C LYS A 101 -22.66 1.93 -4.00
N THR A 102 -22.82 2.40 -5.24
CA THR A 102 -21.70 2.58 -6.16
C THR A 102 -20.68 3.58 -5.62
N LEU A 103 -21.14 4.73 -5.11
CA LEU A 103 -20.27 5.72 -4.47
C LEU A 103 -19.60 5.11 -3.23
N TYR A 104 -20.38 4.48 -2.36
CA TYR A 104 -19.91 3.84 -1.13
C TYR A 104 -18.78 2.84 -1.41
N TRP A 105 -18.92 1.98 -2.43
CA TRP A 105 -17.91 0.97 -2.76
C TRP A 105 -16.57 1.57 -3.17
N TRP A 106 -16.56 2.70 -3.90
CA TRP A 106 -15.32 3.39 -4.25
C TRP A 106 -14.61 3.92 -3.01
N GLU A 107 -15.34 4.62 -2.14
CA GLU A 107 -14.73 5.16 -0.92
C GLU A 107 -14.32 4.06 0.07
N TRP A 108 -15.18 3.06 0.28
CA TRP A 108 -14.86 1.90 1.11
C TRP A 108 -13.63 1.16 0.58
N GLY A 109 -13.58 0.90 -0.72
CA GLY A 109 -12.47 0.20 -1.37
C GLY A 109 -11.16 0.98 -1.25
N HIS A 110 -11.20 2.30 -1.43
CA HIS A 110 -10.05 3.16 -1.20
C HIS A 110 -9.57 3.11 0.26
N ARG A 111 -10.50 3.22 1.22
CA ARG A 111 -10.20 3.14 2.65
C ARG A 111 -9.66 1.77 3.05
N LEU A 112 -10.19 0.69 2.49
CA LEU A 112 -9.72 -0.67 2.74
C LEU A 112 -8.30 -0.87 2.17
N LEU A 113 -8.07 -0.40 0.95
CA LEU A 113 -6.74 -0.45 0.33
C LEU A 113 -5.70 0.26 1.19
N GLY A 114 -6.00 1.46 1.69
CA GLY A 114 -5.12 2.18 2.61
C GLY A 114 -4.76 1.39 3.88
N ARG A 115 -5.73 0.66 4.46
CA ARG A 115 -5.48 -0.23 5.62
C ARG A 115 -4.56 -1.40 5.25
N ILE A 116 -4.78 -2.02 4.09
CA ILE A 116 -3.94 -3.12 3.60
C ILE A 116 -2.52 -2.62 3.36
N VAL A 117 -2.34 -1.45 2.74
CA VAL A 117 -1.02 -0.84 2.54
C VAL A 117 -0.31 -0.62 3.88
N GLY A 118 -1.01 -0.03 4.87
CA GLY A 118 -0.47 0.16 6.22
C GLY A 118 0.01 -1.15 6.84
N LEU A 119 -0.82 -2.20 6.80
CA LEU A 119 -0.48 -3.52 7.33
C LEU A 119 0.77 -4.12 6.64
N LEU A 120 0.79 -4.08 5.31
CA LEU A 120 1.88 -4.63 4.49
C LEU A 120 3.15 -3.77 4.53
N PHE A 121 3.06 -2.53 5.00
CA PHE A 121 4.21 -1.72 5.34
C PHE A 121 4.73 -2.07 6.74
N PHE A 122 3.90 -1.91 7.79
CA PHE A 122 4.36 -1.96 9.18
C PHE A 122 4.80 -3.36 9.63
N LEU A 123 4.09 -4.44 9.23
CA LEU A 123 4.45 -5.79 9.68
C LEU A 123 5.82 -6.25 9.12
N PRO A 124 6.08 -6.20 7.80
CA PRO A 124 7.39 -6.58 7.29
C PRO A 124 8.48 -5.60 7.71
N PHE A 125 8.18 -4.29 7.80
CA PHE A 125 9.13 -3.30 8.29
C PHE A 125 9.65 -3.65 9.69
N ALA A 126 8.75 -3.90 10.65
CA ALA A 126 9.13 -4.30 12.01
C ALA A 126 9.95 -5.60 12.01
N TRP A 127 9.53 -6.58 11.21
CA TRP A 127 10.26 -7.84 11.07
C TRP A 127 11.68 -7.65 10.52
N PHE A 128 11.83 -6.95 9.39
CA PHE A 128 13.14 -6.68 8.77
C PHE A 128 14.04 -5.85 9.70
N TRP A 129 13.47 -4.91 10.46
CA TRP A 129 14.21 -4.11 11.43
C TRP A 129 14.74 -4.97 12.57
N ILE A 130 13.90 -5.77 13.23
CA ILE A 130 14.31 -6.65 14.34
C ILE A 130 15.38 -7.65 13.88
N ARG A 131 15.32 -8.11 12.62
CA ARG A 131 16.30 -9.03 12.03
C ARG A 131 17.57 -8.35 11.51
N GLY A 132 17.71 -7.03 11.64
CA GLY A 132 18.88 -6.29 11.18
C GLY A 132 19.05 -6.30 9.65
N MET A 133 17.98 -6.54 8.91
CA MET A 133 18.00 -6.70 7.44
C MET A 133 17.91 -5.36 6.70
N LEU A 134 17.66 -4.27 7.41
CA LEU A 134 17.57 -2.91 6.86
C LEU A 134 18.88 -2.16 7.08
N GLY A 135 19.52 -1.73 5.99
CA GLY A 135 20.68 -0.83 6.08
C GLY A 135 20.28 0.51 6.71
N ARG A 136 21.19 1.15 7.46
CA ARG A 136 20.92 2.39 8.21
C ARG A 136 20.29 3.51 7.38
N ARG A 137 20.73 3.69 6.12
CA ARG A 137 20.13 4.68 5.20
C ARG A 137 18.69 4.35 4.85
N LEU A 138 18.40 3.08 4.54
CA LEU A 138 17.05 2.62 4.22
C LEU A 138 16.13 2.70 5.44
N LEU A 139 16.61 2.29 6.61
CA LEU A 139 15.86 2.40 7.86
C LEU A 139 15.44 3.85 8.14
N LEU A 140 16.40 4.80 8.06
CA LEU A 140 16.11 6.22 8.26
C LEU A 140 15.13 6.77 7.20
N GLY A 141 15.28 6.35 5.93
CA GLY A 141 14.36 6.73 4.87
C GLY A 141 12.94 6.20 5.09
N LEU A 142 12.80 4.95 5.50
CA LEU A 142 11.50 4.32 5.78
C LEU A 142 10.85 4.91 7.03
N LEU A 143 11.63 5.25 8.06
CA LEU A 143 11.12 5.98 9.22
C LEU A 143 10.61 7.36 8.82
N GLY A 144 11.34 8.11 7.99
CA GLY A 144 10.89 9.41 7.48
C GLY A 144 9.70 9.35 6.52
N LEU A 145 9.44 8.19 5.91
CA LEU A 145 8.26 7.96 5.05
C LEU A 145 7.03 7.48 5.83
N GLY A 146 7.25 6.78 6.95
CA GLY A 146 6.20 6.12 7.73
C GLY A 146 5.76 6.85 9.01
N LEU A 147 6.46 7.94 9.40
CA LEU A 147 6.14 8.83 10.53
C LEU A 147 5.81 10.24 10.06
#